data_AF-A0A1I7KKN7-F1
#
_entry.id   AF-A0A1I7KKN7-F1
#
_cell.length_a   1.000
_cell.length_b   1.000
_cell.length_c   1.000
_cell.angle_alpha   90.00
_cell.angle_beta   90.00
_cell.angle_gamma   90.00
#
_symmetry.space_group_name_H-M   'P 1'
#
loop_
_entity.id
_entity.type
_entity.pdbx_description
1 polymer ?
#
loop_
_entity_poly.entity_id
_entity_poly.type
_entity_poly.pdbx_seq_one_letter_code
_entity_poly.pdbx_strand_id
1 'polypeptide(L)'
;MRIRLEEYVREDGDIPYRTWFEALDAQAATKVTVAKARLELGNTSRIEWFRGIGEYKIDWGPGYRIYLAKDGEQLIILYGGSTKKEQQKAIDQAVLLHAEYKARKKASIAATKKGHKA
;
A
#
# COMPACT_ATOMS: atom_id res chain seq x y z
N MET A 1 17.12 -1.26 9.13
CA MET A 1 16.38 -2.39 8.52
C MET A 1 15.79 -1.89 7.21
N ARG A 2 16.06 -2.52 6.06
CA ARG A 2 15.51 -2.06 4.77
C ARG A 2 14.15 -2.70 4.54
N ILE A 3 13.16 -1.88 4.24
CA ILE A 3 11.82 -2.34 3.88
C ILE A 3 11.70 -2.25 2.36
N ARG A 4 11.21 -3.31 1.71
CA ARG A 4 10.80 -3.27 0.31
C ARG A 4 9.37 -2.75 0.22
N LEU A 5 9.16 -1.80 -0.69
CA LEU A 5 7.85 -1.28 -1.02
C LEU A 5 7.45 -1.82 -2.39
N GLU A 6 6.31 -2.48 -2.44
CA GLU A 6 5.71 -2.96 -3.69
C GLU A 6 4.33 -2.33 -3.86
N GLU A 7 3.97 -2.05 -5.11
CA GLU A 7 2.66 -1.51 -5.46
C GLU A 7 1.73 -2.68 -5.75
N TYR A 8 0.50 -2.63 -5.22
CA TYR A 8 -0.45 -3.69 -5.48
C TYR A 8 -0.89 -3.68 -6.95
N VAL A 9 -0.74 -4.81 -7.62
CA VAL A 9 -1.21 -5.04 -8.99
C VAL A 9 -2.45 -5.94 -8.94
N ARG A 10 -3.57 -5.41 -9.41
CA ARG A 10 -4.85 -6.12 -9.51
C ARG A 10 -4.79 -7.19 -10.60
N GLU A 11 -5.80 -8.06 -10.65
CA GLU A 11 -5.86 -9.14 -11.65
C GLU A 11 -5.96 -8.62 -13.09
N ASP A 12 -6.64 -7.49 -13.26
CA ASP A 12 -6.79 -6.77 -14.53
C ASP A 12 -5.54 -5.97 -14.95
N GLY A 13 -4.48 -5.99 -14.13
CA GLY A 13 -3.26 -5.22 -14.35
C GLY A 13 -3.31 -3.78 -13.86
N ASP A 14 -4.43 -3.34 -13.28
CA ASP A 14 -4.54 -2.01 -12.68
C ASP A 14 -3.66 -1.90 -11.43
N ILE A 15 -3.09 -0.71 -11.24
CA ILE A 15 -2.20 -0.40 -10.11
C ILE A 15 -2.80 0.82 -9.39
N PRO A 16 -3.71 0.64 -8.42
CA PRO A 16 -4.47 1.74 -7.83
C PRO A 16 -3.59 2.82 -7.20
N TYR A 17 -2.45 2.44 -6.62
CA TYR A 17 -1.46 3.39 -6.12
C TYR A 17 -0.89 4.29 -7.23
N ARG A 18 -0.52 3.70 -8.36
CA ARG A 18 0.05 4.43 -9.48
C ARG A 18 -0.97 5.38 -10.10
N THR A 19 -2.18 4.90 -10.34
CA THR A 19 -3.29 5.70 -10.87
C THR A 19 -3.57 6.92 -9.98
N TRP A 20 -3.56 6.74 -8.65
CA TRP A 20 -3.68 7.85 -7.71
C TRP A 20 -2.47 8.79 -7.74
N PHE A 21 -1.25 8.24 -7.75
CA PHE A 21 -0.01 9.04 -7.72
C PHE A 21 0.16 9.90 -8.96
N GLU A 22 -0.18 9.38 -10.15
CA GLU A 22 -0.10 10.10 -11.42
C GLU A 22 -1.12 11.25 -11.51
N ALA A 23 -2.20 11.21 -10.72
CA ALA A 23 -3.18 12.29 -10.62
C ALA A 23 -2.76 13.43 -9.67
N LEU A 24 -1.64 13.29 -8.95
CA LEU A 24 -1.16 14.31 -8.01
C LEU A 24 -0.47 15.46 -8.73
N ASP A 25 -0.60 16.67 -8.15
CA ASP A 25 0.26 17.79 -8.53
C ASP A 25 1.74 17.52 -8.17
N ALA A 26 2.66 18.26 -8.80
CA ALA A 26 4.09 18.06 -8.63
C ALA A 26 4.59 18.17 -7.18
N GLN A 27 3.99 19.06 -6.38
CA GLN A 27 4.37 19.25 -4.99
C GLN A 27 3.89 18.06 -4.14
N ALA A 28 2.65 17.62 -4.34
CA ALA A 28 2.08 16.45 -3.69
C ALA A 28 2.85 15.16 -4.03
N ALA A 29 3.15 14.94 -5.32
CA ALA A 29 3.96 13.82 -5.78
C ALA A 29 5.33 13.80 -5.09
N THR A 30 6.00 14.95 -5.00
CA THR A 30 7.28 15.08 -4.29
C THR A 30 7.17 14.67 -2.81
N LYS A 31 6.12 15.10 -2.11
CA LYS A 31 5.92 14.72 -0.69
C LYS A 31 5.69 13.22 -0.53
N VAL A 32 4.93 12.61 -1.45
CA VAL A 32 4.67 11.17 -1.45
C VAL A 32 5.94 10.37 -1.75
N THR A 33 6.77 10.81 -2.71
CA THR A 33 8.07 10.18 -2.98
C THR A 33 9.00 10.22 -1.77
N VAL A 34 9.06 11.36 -1.07
CA VAL A 34 9.84 11.49 0.17
C VAL A 34 9.31 10.57 1.27
N ALA A 35 7.99 10.41 1.38
CA ALA A 35 7.39 9.46 2.31
C ALA A 35 7.75 8.00 1.97
N LYS A 36 7.70 7.62 0.68
CA LYS A 36 8.10 6.30 0.19
C LYS A 36 9.57 6.00 0.52
N ALA A 37 10.48 6.95 0.25
CA ALA A 37 11.89 6.81 0.59
C ALA A 37 12.14 6.63 2.11
N ARG A 38 11.40 7.36 2.95
CA ARG A 38 11.48 7.20 4.42
C ARG A 38 11.00 5.83 4.87
N LEU A 39 9.93 5.33 4.27
CA LEU A 39 9.41 3.98 4.53
C LEU A 39 10.43 2.90 4.16
N GLU A 40 11.09 3.01 3.01
CA GLU A 40 12.16 2.10 2.56
C GLU A 40 13.33 2.03 3.55
N LEU A 41 13.65 3.16 4.18
CA LEU A 41 14.67 3.27 5.24
C LEU A 41 14.20 2.68 6.59
N GLY A 42 12.97 2.17 6.68
CA GLY A 42 12.41 1.57 7.89
C GLY A 42 11.70 2.56 8.81
N ASN A 43 11.45 3.80 8.37
CA ASN A 43 10.77 4.79 9.20
C ASN A 43 9.24 4.59 9.16
N THR A 44 8.74 3.75 10.07
CA THR A 44 7.32 3.41 10.17
C THR A 44 6.57 4.13 11.30
N SER A 45 7.20 5.09 11.99
CA SER A 45 6.60 5.76 13.16
C SER A 45 5.37 6.62 12.82
N ARG A 46 5.27 7.06 11.56
CA ARG A 46 4.12 7.83 11.04
C ARG A 46 3.00 6.98 10.46
N ILE A 47 3.11 5.65 10.60
CA ILE A 47 2.08 4.73 10.17
C ILE A 47 1.17 4.42 11.34
N GLU A 48 -0.12 4.63 11.14
CA GLU A 48 -1.15 4.12 12.04
C GLU A 48 -1.70 2.81 11.48
N TRP A 49 -1.56 1.71 12.21
CA TRP A 49 -2.01 0.38 11.79
C TRP A 49 -3.42 0.10 12.31
N PHE A 50 -4.33 -0.30 11.43
CA PHE A 50 -5.71 -0.64 11.77
C PHE A 50 -6.33 -1.57 10.72
N ARG A 51 -7.29 -2.41 11.12
CA ARG A 51 -8.04 -3.31 10.22
C ARG A 51 -7.15 -4.16 9.28
N GLY A 52 -5.93 -4.49 9.70
CA GLY A 52 -4.96 -5.24 8.90
C GLY A 52 -4.19 -4.43 7.85
N ILE A 53 -4.51 -3.15 7.69
CA ILE A 53 -3.77 -2.18 6.86
C ILE A 53 -3.12 -1.12 7.74
N GLY A 54 -2.45 -0.15 7.14
CA GLY A 54 -1.89 1.01 7.79
C GLY A 54 -2.04 2.26 6.93
N GLU A 55 -2.08 3.40 7.60
CA GLU A 55 -2.16 4.72 6.98
C GLU A 55 -0.89 5.51 7.32
N TYR A 56 -0.13 5.91 6.30
CA TYR A 56 0.97 6.86 6.47
C TYR A 56 0.44 8.29 6.34
N LYS A 57 0.58 9.07 7.42
CA LYS A 57 0.06 10.44 7.48
C LYS A 57 1.09 11.47 7.00
N ILE A 58 0.75 12.19 5.94
CA ILE A 58 1.50 13.34 5.43
C ILE A 58 0.72 14.61 5.75
N ASP A 59 1.08 15.28 6.83
CA ASP A 59 0.43 16.53 7.26
C ASP A 59 1.03 17.72 6.50
N TRP A 60 0.64 17.83 5.24
CA TRP A 60 1.00 18.93 4.34
C TRP A 60 -0.15 19.20 3.37
N GLY A 61 -0.44 20.48 3.10
CA GLY A 61 -1.50 20.90 2.18
C GLY A 61 -2.87 20.33 2.60
N PRO A 62 -3.62 19.67 1.68
CA PRO A 62 -4.90 19.01 1.99
C PRO A 62 -4.83 17.88 3.03
N GLY A 63 -3.63 17.47 3.45
CA GLY A 63 -3.40 16.33 4.34
C GLY A 63 -3.48 15.03 3.56
N TYR A 64 -2.37 14.59 2.98
CA TYR A 64 -2.31 13.35 2.21
C TYR A 64 -2.13 12.13 3.11
N ARG A 65 -2.69 11.00 2.68
CA ARG A 65 -2.65 9.70 3.35
C ARG A 65 -2.25 8.63 2.34
N ILE A 66 -1.31 7.76 2.71
CA ILE A 66 -0.94 6.59 1.88
C ILE A 66 -1.42 5.34 2.60
N TYR A 67 -2.18 4.51 1.90
CA TYR A 67 -2.70 3.25 2.43
C TYR A 67 -1.81 2.09 2.05
N LEU A 68 -1.41 1.30 3.04
CA LEU A 68 -0.41 0.26 2.90
C LEU A 68 -0.72 -0.93 3.80
N ALA A 69 -0.10 -2.09 3.59
CA ALA A 69 -0.12 -3.20 4.54
C ALA A 69 1.24 -3.87 4.63
N LYS A 70 1.57 -4.42 5.81
CA LYS A 70 2.74 -5.27 5.98
C LYS A 70 2.47 -6.67 5.46
N ASP A 71 3.44 -7.21 4.75
CA ASP A 71 3.49 -8.62 4.39
C ASP A 71 4.79 -9.26 4.93
N GLY A 72 4.71 -9.80 6.15
CA GLY A 72 5.89 -10.23 6.89
C GLY A 72 6.71 -9.04 7.42
N GLU A 73 8.00 -9.27 7.65
CA GLU A 73 8.87 -8.33 8.36
C GLU A 73 9.47 -7.22 7.49
N GLN A 74 9.63 -7.47 6.18
CA GLN A 74 10.44 -6.61 5.31
C GLN A 74 9.72 -6.15 4.05
N LEU A 75 8.44 -6.46 3.88
CA LEU A 75 7.66 -6.07 2.70
C LEU A 75 6.44 -5.26 3.14
N ILE A 76 6.24 -4.14 2.47
CA ILE A 76 5.04 -3.31 2.57
C ILE A 76 4.41 -3.19 1.18
N ILE A 77 3.11 -3.48 1.10
CA ILE A 77 2.30 -3.34 -0.10
C ILE A 77 1.57 -1.99 -0.06
N LEU A 78 1.67 -1.20 -1.13
CA LEU A 78 0.97 0.07 -1.32
C LEU A 78 -0.32 -0.15 -2.11
N TYR A 79 -1.45 0.32 -1.57
CA TYR A 79 -2.77 0.17 -2.20
C TYR A 79 -3.30 1.45 -2.81
N GLY A 80 -2.80 2.62 -2.40
CA GLY A 80 -3.36 3.89 -2.83
C GLY A 80 -3.03 5.02 -1.90
N GLY A 81 -3.65 6.16 -2.16
CA GLY A 81 -3.67 7.27 -1.24
C GLY A 81 -4.91 8.12 -1.44
N SER A 82 -5.07 9.09 -0.56
CA SER A 82 -6.15 10.06 -0.64
C SER A 82 -5.77 11.35 0.07
N THR A 83 -6.65 12.34 -0.03
CA THR A 83 -6.65 13.47 0.90
C THR A 83 -7.41 13.09 2.18
N LYS A 84 -7.25 13.89 3.24
CA LYS A 84 -7.97 13.75 4.50
C LYS A 84 -9.49 13.76 4.31
N LYS A 85 -10.00 14.49 3.33
CA LYS A 85 -11.45 14.59 3.04
C LYS A 85 -12.03 13.29 2.51
N GLU A 86 -11.22 12.50 1.80
CA GLU A 86 -11.66 11.28 1.10
C GLU A 86 -11.20 10.00 1.82
N GLN A 87 -10.63 10.15 3.03
CA GLN A 87 -9.98 9.06 3.74
C GLN A 87 -10.89 7.86 3.97
N GLN A 88 -12.18 8.07 4.29
CA GLN A 88 -13.08 6.97 4.62
C GLN A 88 -13.29 6.04 3.41
N LYS A 89 -13.57 6.62 2.24
CA LYS A 89 -13.74 5.86 0.99
C LYS A 89 -12.45 5.12 0.61
N ALA A 90 -11.31 5.78 0.75
CA ALA A 90 -10.02 5.21 0.42
C ALA A 90 -9.61 4.08 1.38
N ILE A 91 -9.94 4.20 2.67
CA ILE A 91 -9.74 3.15 3.68
C ILE A 91 -10.54 1.90 3.29
N ASP A 92 -11.82 2.06 2.97
CA ASP A 92 -12.67 0.91 2.65
C ASP A 92 -12.19 0.22 1.36
N GLN A 93 -11.77 0.99 0.36
CA GLN A 93 -11.14 0.45 -0.85
C GLN A 93 -9.82 -0.27 -0.53
N ALA A 94 -8.94 0.30 0.29
CA ALA A 94 -7.67 -0.33 0.66
C ALA A 94 -7.86 -1.64 1.44
N VAL A 95 -8.87 -1.72 2.32
CA VAL A 95 -9.21 -2.95 3.04
C VAL A 95 -9.68 -4.04 2.06
N LEU A 96 -10.50 -3.70 1.07
CA LEU A 96 -10.94 -4.63 0.04
C LEU A 96 -9.76 -5.17 -0.79
N LEU A 97 -8.89 -4.26 -1.27
CA LEU A 97 -7.71 -4.63 -2.03
C LEU A 97 -6.73 -5.50 -1.21
N HIS A 98 -6.60 -5.22 0.10
CA HIS A 98 -5.79 -6.05 0.98
C HIS A 98 -6.36 -7.46 1.14
N ALA A 99 -7.68 -7.61 1.24
CA ALA A 99 -8.32 -8.92 1.28
C ALA A 99 -8.10 -9.71 -0.01
N GLU A 100 -8.23 -9.05 -1.18
CA GLU A 100 -7.95 -9.63 -2.49
C GLU A 100 -6.49 -10.11 -2.58
N TYR A 101 -5.54 -9.25 -2.20
CA TYR A 101 -4.11 -9.58 -2.14
C TYR A 101 -3.85 -10.85 -1.31
N LYS A 102 -4.42 -10.94 -0.09
CA LYS A 102 -4.23 -12.10 0.79
C LYS A 102 -4.82 -13.39 0.19
N ALA A 103 -5.99 -13.30 -0.40
CA ALA A 103 -6.64 -14.45 -1.04
C ALA A 103 -5.78 -14.98 -2.21
N ARG A 104 -5.28 -14.08 -3.05
CA ARG A 104 -4.40 -14.41 -4.19
C ARG A 104 -3.08 -15.01 -3.73
N LYS A 105 -2.45 -14.42 -2.71
CA LYS A 105 -1.21 -14.97 -2.13
C LYS A 105 -1.41 -16.38 -1.56
N LYS A 106 -2.55 -16.64 -0.89
CA LYS A 106 -2.88 -17.98 -0.40
C LYS A 106 -3.06 -18.98 -1.54
N ALA A 107 -3.75 -18.57 -2.62
CA ALA A 107 -3.97 -19.40 -3.79
C ALA A 107 -2.65 -19.73 -4.52
N SER A 108 -1.75 -18.75 -4.68
CA SER A 108 -0.44 -18.98 -5.31
C SER A 108 0.43 -19.94 -4.48
N ILE A 109 0.48 -19.76 -3.15
CA ILE A 109 1.21 -20.68 -2.26
C ILE A 109 0.63 -22.10 -2.32
N ALA A 110 -0.69 -22.23 -2.39
CA ALA A 110 -1.35 -23.55 -2.50
C ALA A 110 -1.03 -24.24 -3.83
N ALA A 111 -1.02 -23.49 -4.94
CA ALA A 111 -0.65 -24.01 -6.25
C ALA A 111 0.81 -24.51 -6.27
N THR A 112 1.75 -23.75 -5.72
CA THR A 112 3.16 -24.15 -5.63
C THR A 112 3.37 -25.40 -4.78
N LYS A 113 2.63 -25.55 -3.67
CA LYS A 113 2.71 -26.76 -2.82
C LYS A 113 2.14 -28.01 -3.49
N LYS A 114 1.18 -27.87 -4.41
CA LYS A 114 0.56 -29.01 -5.11
C LYS A 114 1.47 -29.57 -6.22
N GLY A 115 2.33 -28.74 -6.82
CA GLY A 115 3.28 -29.16 -7.86
C GLY A 115 4.55 -29.86 -7.35
N HIS A 116 4.93 -29.68 -6.07
CA HIS A 116 6.13 -30.31 -5.48
C HIS A 116 5.86 -31.69 -4.83
N LYS A 117 4.60 -32.16 -4.85
CA LYS A 117 4.19 -33.47 -4.30
C LYS A 117 3.94 -34.54 -5.38
N ALA A 118 4.39 -34.31 -6.61
CA ALA A 118 4.32 -35.27 -7.72
C ALA A 118 5.70 -35.84 -8.00
#